data_AF-B5WWQ0-F1
#
_entry.id   AF-B5WWQ0-F1
#
_cell.length_a   1.000
_cell.length_b   1.000
_cell.length_c   1.000
_cell.angle_alpha   90.00
_cell.angle_beta   90.00
_cell.angle_gamma   90.00
#
_symmetry.space_group_name_H-M   'P 1'
#
loop_
_entity.id
_entity.type
_entity.pdbx_description
1 polymer ?
#
loop_
_entity_poly.entity_id
_entity_poly.type
_entity_poly.pdbx_seq_one_letter_code
_entity_poly.pdbx_strand_id
1 'polypeptide(L)'
;GPDLQTAGLWRPVRVERWRVARLAQVRPVVTLGADGTGRAELHVTVERSGLPGGDAPLTVRAQVAGVVAVASLAPDEDAATLVVEVPDAPVWWPVGHGDQPLVDATVTLAAAGHDDLGRWHRRLGFRDVRVDRNRDEHGTRFTFVVNSLPVFIR
;
A
#
# COMPACT_ATOMS: atom_id res chain seq x y z
N GLY A 1 25.79 17.07 14.55
CA GLY A 1 26.60 16.10 13.80
C GLY A 1 27.63 16.84 12.97
N PRO A 2 28.62 16.15 12.38
CA PRO A 2 29.64 16.78 11.55
C PRO A 2 29.05 17.35 10.25
N ASP A 3 29.67 18.40 9.72
CA ASP A 3 29.39 18.93 8.39
C ASP A 3 30.09 18.06 7.34
N LEU A 4 29.31 17.31 6.57
CA LEU A 4 29.80 16.41 5.52
C LEU A 4 29.21 16.84 4.18
N GLN A 5 30.08 17.36 3.31
CA GLN A 5 29.74 17.69 1.93
C GLN A 5 29.81 16.43 1.07
N THR A 6 28.73 15.65 1.04
CA THR A 6 28.66 14.43 0.23
C THR A 6 28.21 14.74 -1.20
N ALA A 7 28.78 14.06 -2.20
CA ALA A 7 28.32 14.11 -3.58
C ALA A 7 28.32 12.71 -4.20
N GLY A 8 27.36 12.44 -5.08
CA GLY A 8 27.28 11.20 -5.84
C GLY A 8 25.85 10.68 -6.05
N LEU A 9 25.73 9.66 -6.89
CA LEU A 9 24.50 8.90 -7.08
C LEU A 9 24.25 8.01 -5.86
N TRP A 10 23.61 8.57 -4.83
CA TRP A 10 23.37 7.90 -3.55
C TRP A 10 22.20 6.89 -3.59
N ARG A 11 21.54 6.74 -4.74
CA ARG A 11 20.44 5.78 -4.97
C ARG A 11 20.67 5.01 -6.28
N PRO A 12 20.08 3.81 -6.42
CA PRO A 12 20.18 3.02 -7.65
C PRO A 12 19.68 3.77 -8.88
N VAL A 13 20.40 3.61 -9.98
CA VAL A 13 19.97 4.01 -11.33
C VAL A 13 19.45 2.77 -12.06
N ARG A 14 18.36 2.92 -12.81
CA ARG A 14 17.73 1.84 -13.57
C ARG A 14 17.22 2.34 -14.91
N VAL A 15 17.21 1.45 -15.89
CA VAL A 15 16.56 1.63 -17.19
C VAL A 15 15.36 0.70 -17.24
N GLU A 16 14.18 1.25 -17.45
CA GLU A 16 12.93 0.51 -17.57
C GLU A 16 12.39 0.62 -19.01
N ARG A 17 11.78 -0.45 -19.51
CA ARG A 17 11.14 -0.49 -20.83
C ARG A 17 9.80 -1.21 -20.71
N TRP A 18 8.76 -0.65 -21.32
CA TRP A 18 7.43 -1.27 -21.44
C TRP A 18 6.83 -0.97 -22.81
N ARG A 19 5.81 -1.76 -23.21
CA ARG A 19 5.14 -1.61 -24.51
C ARG A 19 3.71 -1.09 -24.42
N VAL A 20 2.95 -1.51 -23.42
CA VAL A 20 1.54 -1.14 -23.24
C VAL A 20 1.40 -0.14 -22.11
N ALA A 21 1.63 -0.58 -20.88
CA ALA A 21 1.62 0.25 -19.69
C ALA A 21 2.53 -0.35 -18.62
N ARG A 22 2.79 0.41 -17.56
CA ARG A 22 3.47 -0.07 -16.33
C ARG A 22 2.74 0.43 -15.09
N LEU A 23 2.96 -0.24 -13.95
CA LEU A 23 2.59 0.30 -12.65
C LEU A 23 3.52 1.46 -12.29
N ALA A 24 3.02 2.69 -12.31
CA ALA A 24 3.78 3.88 -11.94
C ALA A 24 3.87 4.04 -10.42
N GLN A 25 2.75 3.77 -9.72
CA GLN A 25 2.67 3.82 -8.26
C GLN A 25 1.63 2.84 -7.75
N VAL A 26 1.92 2.21 -6.62
CA VAL A 26 0.93 1.51 -5.79
C VAL A 26 1.10 2.01 -4.36
N ARG A 27 0.07 2.69 -3.85
CA ARG A 27 0.05 3.22 -2.48
C ARG A 27 -1.02 2.49 -1.65
N PRO A 28 -0.62 1.59 -0.75
CA PRO A 28 -1.55 0.96 0.17
C PRO A 28 -1.91 1.91 1.33
N VAL A 29 -3.20 2.00 1.63
CA VAL A 29 -3.74 2.52 2.89
C VAL A 29 -4.36 1.33 3.63
N VAL A 30 -3.84 1.02 4.81
CA VAL A 30 -4.19 -0.20 5.54
C VAL A 30 -4.70 0.17 6.91
N THR A 31 -5.90 -0.29 7.24
CA THR A 31 -6.57 -0.05 8.52
C THR A 31 -7.12 -1.35 9.09
N LEU A 32 -7.49 -1.32 10.36
CA LEU A 32 -8.18 -2.41 11.06
C LEU A 32 -9.50 -1.87 11.61
N GLY A 33 -10.61 -2.51 11.25
CA GLY A 33 -11.94 -2.22 11.77
C GLY A 33 -12.11 -2.70 13.22
N ALA A 34 -13.05 -2.10 13.94
CA ALA A 34 -13.38 -2.50 15.32
C ALA A 34 -13.96 -3.92 15.42
N ASP A 35 -14.48 -4.45 14.31
CA ASP A 35 -14.97 -5.81 14.13
C ASP A 35 -13.84 -6.82 13.82
N GLY A 36 -12.59 -6.38 13.73
CA GLY A 36 -11.44 -7.20 13.35
C GLY A 36 -11.23 -7.34 11.84
N THR A 37 -12.05 -6.68 11.01
CA THR A 37 -11.89 -6.71 9.55
C THR A 37 -10.71 -5.82 9.15
N GLY A 38 -9.70 -6.41 8.52
CA GLY A 38 -8.60 -5.68 7.91
C GLY A 38 -9.04 -5.07 6.59
N ARG A 39 -8.78 -3.79 6.36
CA ARG A 39 -9.08 -3.12 5.09
C ARG A 39 -7.79 -2.63 4.44
N ALA A 40 -7.54 -3.09 3.22
CA ALA A 40 -6.43 -2.63 2.39
C ALA A 40 -7.00 -1.90 1.15
N GLU A 41 -6.85 -0.59 1.13
CA GLU A 41 -7.19 0.26 -0.01
C GLU A 41 -5.92 0.55 -0.82
N LEU A 42 -5.88 0.03 -2.04
CA LEU A 42 -4.72 0.09 -2.93
C LEU A 42 -4.99 1.13 -4.01
N HIS A 43 -4.38 2.30 -3.86
CA HIS A 43 -4.40 3.32 -4.90
C HIS A 43 -3.32 3.02 -5.92
N VAL A 44 -3.74 2.68 -7.14
CA VAL A 44 -2.87 2.30 -8.24
C VAL A 44 -2.89 3.41 -9.28
N THR A 45 -1.70 3.83 -9.72
CA THR A 45 -1.53 4.70 -10.88
C THR A 45 -0.69 3.94 -11.90
N VAL A 46 -1.11 3.99 -13.16
CA VAL A 46 -0.41 3.39 -14.30
C VAL A 46 0.14 4.45 -15.23
N GLU A 47 1.20 4.11 -15.94
CA GLU A 47 1.73 4.92 -17.04
C GLU A 47 1.59 4.13 -18.33
N ARG A 48 0.82 4.68 -19.28
CA ARG A 48 0.67 4.12 -20.63
C ARG A 48 1.85 4.52 -21.51
N SER A 49 2.25 3.65 -22.43
CA SER A 49 3.44 3.87 -23.26
C SER A 49 3.28 4.96 -24.33
N GLY A 50 2.04 5.29 -24.71
CA GLY A 50 1.74 6.15 -25.87
C GLY A 50 2.11 5.52 -27.23
N LEU A 51 2.56 4.27 -27.25
CA LEU A 51 2.84 3.50 -28.47
C LEU A 51 1.55 2.87 -29.02
N PRO A 52 1.53 2.41 -30.28
CA PRO A 52 0.39 1.65 -30.82
C PRO A 52 0.01 0.48 -29.89
N GLY A 53 -1.25 0.44 -29.47
CA GLY A 53 -1.78 -0.55 -28.51
C GLY A 53 -1.61 -0.19 -27.03
N GLY A 54 -1.01 0.96 -26.69
CA GLY A 54 -0.87 1.46 -25.32
C GLY A 54 -2.16 2.01 -24.70
N ASP A 55 -3.17 2.27 -25.53
CA ASP A 55 -4.53 2.67 -25.18
C ASP A 55 -5.44 1.47 -24.89
N ALA A 56 -4.95 0.23 -24.95
CA ALA A 56 -5.73 -0.95 -24.62
C ALA A 56 -6.31 -0.86 -23.19
N PRO A 57 -7.56 -1.31 -22.95
CA PRO A 57 -8.09 -1.45 -21.61
C PRO A 57 -7.17 -2.30 -20.74
N LEU A 58 -6.98 -1.89 -19.48
CA LEU A 58 -6.09 -2.57 -18.55
C LEU A 58 -6.91 -3.26 -17.46
N THR A 59 -6.39 -4.36 -16.95
CA THR A 59 -6.92 -5.04 -15.76
C THR A 59 -5.90 -4.92 -14.64
N VAL A 60 -6.33 -4.34 -13.52
CA VAL A 60 -5.57 -4.28 -12.28
C VAL A 60 -6.15 -5.33 -11.35
N ARG A 61 -5.31 -6.24 -10.87
CA ARG A 61 -5.71 -7.26 -9.88
C ARG A 61 -4.89 -7.07 -8.62
N ALA A 62 -5.58 -6.96 -7.49
CA ALA A 62 -4.99 -6.96 -6.17
C ALA A 62 -5.26 -8.30 -5.48
N GLN A 63 -4.27 -8.83 -4.76
CA GLN A 63 -4.43 -9.95 -3.86
C GLN A 63 -3.77 -9.61 -2.52
N VAL A 64 -4.54 -9.62 -1.43
CA VAL A 64 -4.07 -9.34 -0.07
C VAL A 64 -4.55 -10.45 0.86
N ALA A 65 -3.63 -11.11 1.56
CA ALA A 65 -3.96 -12.23 2.46
C ALA A 65 -4.85 -13.31 1.80
N GLY A 66 -4.66 -13.57 0.51
CA GLY A 66 -5.46 -14.53 -0.27
C GLY A 66 -6.77 -13.97 -0.86
N VAL A 67 -7.28 -12.84 -0.36
CA VAL A 67 -8.48 -12.17 -0.89
C VAL A 67 -8.14 -11.34 -2.12
N VAL A 68 -9.02 -11.34 -3.12
CA VAL A 68 -8.77 -10.75 -4.44
C VAL A 68 -9.78 -9.64 -4.76
N ALA A 69 -9.29 -8.53 -5.30
CA ALA A 69 -10.09 -7.51 -5.95
C ALA A 69 -9.57 -7.25 -7.37
N VAL A 70 -10.46 -6.88 -8.29
CA VAL A 70 -10.12 -6.60 -9.68
C VAL A 70 -10.80 -5.31 -10.11
N ALA A 71 -10.08 -4.46 -10.84
CA ALA A 71 -10.59 -3.26 -11.48
C ALA A 71 -10.16 -3.25 -12.96
N SER A 72 -10.99 -2.66 -13.81
CA SER A 72 -10.62 -2.37 -15.20
C SER A 72 -10.37 -0.87 -15.34
N LEU A 73 -9.39 -0.50 -16.17
CA LEU A 73 -9.12 0.87 -16.57
C LEU A 73 -9.43 1.02 -18.05
N ALA A 74 -10.34 1.93 -18.37
CA ALA A 74 -10.62 2.36 -19.74
C ALA A 74 -9.39 3.04 -20.37
N PRO A 75 -9.32 3.16 -21.71
CA PRO A 75 -8.20 3.77 -22.43
C PRO A 75 -7.75 5.14 -21.91
N ASP A 76 -8.70 5.95 -21.42
CA ASP A 76 -8.52 7.31 -20.89
C ASP A 76 -8.32 7.37 -19.37
N GLU A 77 -8.33 6.23 -18.68
CA GLU A 77 -8.09 6.12 -17.25
C GLU A 77 -6.66 5.66 -16.94
N ASP A 78 -6.05 6.27 -15.93
CA ASP A 78 -4.69 6.00 -15.47
C ASP A 78 -4.61 5.65 -13.97
N ALA A 79 -5.76 5.61 -13.27
CA ALA A 79 -5.80 5.36 -11.83
C ALA A 79 -6.99 4.49 -11.43
N ALA A 80 -6.73 3.53 -10.54
CA ALA A 80 -7.75 2.67 -9.94
C ALA A 80 -7.56 2.61 -8.42
N THR A 81 -8.66 2.48 -7.69
CA THR A 81 -8.64 2.14 -6.27
C THR A 81 -9.25 0.76 -6.08
N LEU A 82 -8.46 -0.17 -5.55
CA LEU A 82 -8.92 -1.52 -5.22
C LEU A 82 -9.05 -1.64 -3.71
N VAL A 83 -10.21 -2.08 -3.26
CA VAL A 83 -10.49 -2.32 -1.84
C VAL A 83 -10.51 -3.81 -1.60
N VAL A 84 -9.67 -4.27 -0.68
CA VAL A 84 -9.65 -5.65 -0.22
C VAL A 84 -9.98 -5.69 1.27
N GLU A 85 -11.06 -6.37 1.61
CA GLU A 85 -11.48 -6.62 3.00
C GLU A 85 -11.08 -8.03 3.38
N VAL A 86 -10.39 -8.16 4.51
CA VAL A 86 -9.87 -9.41 5.05
C VAL A 86 -10.56 -9.64 6.38
N PRO A 87 -11.62 -10.49 6.43
CA PRO A 87 -12.23 -10.91 7.68
C PRO A 87 -11.19 -11.58 8.59
N ASP A 88 -11.31 -11.38 9.90
CA ASP A 88 -10.40 -11.94 10.91
C ASP A 88 -8.91 -11.68 10.59
N ALA A 89 -8.60 -10.45 10.19
CA ALA A 89 -7.27 -10.10 9.72
C ALA A 89 -6.22 -10.31 10.82
N PRO A 90 -5.03 -10.85 10.48
CA PRO A 90 -3.95 -10.99 11.45
C PRO A 90 -3.44 -9.60 11.84
N VAL A 91 -3.61 -9.28 13.13
CA VAL A 91 -3.35 -7.94 13.68
C VAL A 91 -1.87 -7.76 13.98
N TRP A 92 -1.27 -6.71 13.43
CA TRP A 92 0.10 -6.32 13.69
C TRP A 92 0.20 -5.47 14.96
N TRP A 93 1.13 -5.81 15.85
CA TRP A 93 1.44 -5.07 17.07
C TRP A 93 2.87 -4.55 17.09
N PRO A 94 3.15 -3.38 17.71
CA PRO A 94 4.51 -2.94 17.97
C PRO A 94 5.23 -3.88 18.93
N VAL A 95 6.57 -3.77 18.96
CA VAL A 95 7.44 -4.60 19.82
C VAL A 95 6.97 -4.52 21.27
N GLY A 96 6.82 -5.68 21.91
CA GLY A 96 6.40 -5.80 23.32
C GLY A 96 4.88 -5.77 23.54
N HIS A 97 4.06 -5.65 22.49
CA HIS A 97 2.60 -5.56 22.61
C HIS A 97 1.82 -6.69 21.92
N GLY A 98 2.51 -7.68 21.35
CA GLY A 98 1.92 -8.82 20.67
C GLY A 98 2.78 -9.28 19.51
N ASP A 99 2.18 -10.03 18.59
CA ASP A 99 2.84 -10.50 17.38
C ASP A 99 2.91 -9.43 16.27
N GLN A 100 3.84 -9.60 15.34
CA GLN A 100 4.05 -8.69 14.20
C GLN A 100 3.68 -9.36 12.85
N PRO A 101 2.49 -9.96 12.66
CA PRO A 101 2.16 -10.59 11.39
C PRO A 101 2.16 -9.57 10.25
N LEU A 102 2.76 -9.97 9.14
CA LEU A 102 2.72 -9.23 7.89
C LEU A 102 2.20 -10.15 6.79
N VAL A 103 1.15 -9.73 6.08
CA VAL A 103 0.54 -10.50 4.99
C VAL A 103 1.07 -10.02 3.64
N ASP A 104 1.15 -10.93 2.67
CA ASP A 104 1.49 -10.55 1.31
C ASP A 104 0.38 -9.74 0.64
N ALA A 105 0.79 -8.68 -0.06
CA ALA A 105 -0.04 -7.89 -0.95
C ALA A 105 0.64 -7.79 -2.31
N THR A 106 -0.05 -8.29 -3.33
CA THR A 106 0.42 -8.26 -4.72
C THR A 106 -0.56 -7.48 -5.57
N VAL A 107 -0.06 -6.59 -6.41
CA VAL A 107 -0.82 -5.94 -7.48
C VAL A 107 -0.21 -6.34 -8.81
N THR A 108 -1.02 -6.84 -9.73
CA THR A 108 -0.62 -7.18 -11.10
C THR A 108 -1.38 -6.34 -12.11
N LEU A 109 -0.70 -5.99 -13.20
CA LEU A 109 -1.26 -5.26 -14.32
C LEU A 109 -1.26 -6.15 -15.57
N ALA A 110 -2.39 -6.19 -16.26
CA ALA A 110 -2.56 -6.93 -17.51
C ALA A 110 -3.33 -6.10 -18.55
N ALA A 111 -3.26 -6.50 -19.81
CA ALA A 111 -4.12 -6.05 -20.90
C ALA A 111 -4.53 -7.26 -21.75
N ALA A 112 -5.51 -7.11 -22.64
CA ALA A 112 -5.90 -8.20 -23.53
C ALA A 112 -4.70 -8.77 -24.32
N GLY A 113 -4.42 -10.07 -24.15
CA GLY A 113 -3.28 -10.75 -24.76
C GLY A 113 -1.92 -10.47 -24.10
N HIS A 114 -1.89 -9.74 -22.98
CA HIS A 114 -0.69 -9.37 -22.23
C HIS A 114 -0.90 -9.51 -20.72
N ASP A 115 -0.63 -10.69 -20.17
CA ASP A 115 -0.99 -11.01 -18.77
C ASP A 115 0.02 -10.51 -17.70
N ASP A 116 1.18 -9.99 -18.10
CA ASP A 116 2.24 -9.54 -17.18
C ASP A 116 2.88 -8.22 -17.63
N LEU A 117 2.14 -7.12 -17.48
CA LEU A 117 2.63 -5.77 -17.74
C LEU A 117 3.37 -5.15 -16.56
N GLY A 118 3.22 -5.73 -15.38
CA GLY A 118 3.89 -5.27 -14.18
C GLY A 118 3.36 -5.94 -12.92
N ARG A 119 4.24 -6.06 -11.94
CA ARG A 119 3.94 -6.61 -10.62
C ARG A 119 4.51 -5.71 -9.53
N TRP A 120 3.68 -5.40 -8.55
CA TRP A 120 4.08 -4.78 -7.30
C TRP A 120 3.84 -5.76 -6.16
N HIS A 121 4.79 -5.86 -5.23
CA HIS A 121 4.69 -6.70 -4.05
C HIS A 121 5.22 -5.97 -2.81
N ARG A 122 4.44 -6.04 -1.74
CA ARG A 122 4.83 -5.63 -0.38
C ARG A 122 4.15 -6.53 0.64
N ARG A 123 4.67 -6.48 1.87
CA ARG A 123 3.99 -7.07 3.02
C ARG A 123 3.28 -5.98 3.81
N LEU A 124 2.05 -6.23 4.24
CA LEU A 124 1.19 -5.28 4.95
C LEU A 124 0.89 -5.80 6.36
N GLY A 125 0.88 -4.91 7.35
CA GLY A 125 0.35 -5.21 8.69
C GLY A 125 -0.98 -4.50 8.88
N PHE A 126 -2.00 -5.21 9.34
CA PHE A 126 -3.28 -4.59 9.71
C PHE A 126 -3.19 -4.05 11.13
N ARG A 127 -3.40 -2.75 11.28
CA ARG A 127 -3.41 -2.07 12.58
C ARG A 127 -4.19 -0.76 12.48
N ASP A 128 -4.78 -0.35 13.58
CA ASP A 128 -5.22 1.02 13.80
C ASP A 128 -4.11 1.78 14.55
N VAL A 129 -3.78 2.99 14.09
CA VAL A 129 -2.81 3.85 14.79
C VAL A 129 -3.36 5.27 14.80
N ARG A 130 -3.49 5.84 15.99
CA ARG A 130 -3.92 7.21 16.19
C ARG A 130 -3.11 7.89 17.27
N VAL A 131 -3.11 9.22 17.26
CA VAL A 131 -2.54 10.03 18.34
C VAL A 131 -3.68 10.63 19.15
N ASP A 132 -3.80 10.23 20.41
CA ASP A 132 -4.69 10.87 21.38
C ASP A 132 -4.11 12.22 21.79
N ARG A 133 -4.87 13.28 21.50
CA ARG A 133 -4.59 14.69 21.83
C ARG A 133 -5.70 15.34 22.64
N ASN A 134 -6.48 14.53 23.36
CA ASN A 134 -7.52 15.05 24.24
C ASN A 134 -6.91 15.75 25.46
N ARG A 135 -7.67 16.68 26.05
CA ARG A 135 -7.27 17.35 27.30
C ARG A 135 -7.36 16.42 28.50
N ASP A 136 -6.51 16.65 29.49
CA ASP A 136 -6.53 16.01 30.80
C ASP A 136 -6.09 16.98 31.92
N GLU A 137 -5.96 16.47 33.14
CA GLU A 137 -5.55 17.26 34.31
C GLU A 137 -4.13 17.86 34.20
N HIS A 138 -3.32 17.35 33.27
CA HIS A 138 -1.95 17.79 33.01
C HIS A 138 -1.83 18.63 31.73
N GLY A 139 -2.94 18.93 31.05
CA GLY A 139 -2.99 19.75 29.85
C GLY A 139 -3.57 18.99 28.67
N THR A 140 -2.73 18.62 27.70
CA THR A 140 -3.13 17.95 26.47
C THR A 140 -2.28 16.71 26.26
N ARG A 141 -2.92 15.54 26.13
CA ARG A 141 -2.23 14.29 25.88
C ARG A 141 -1.46 14.34 24.55
N PHE A 142 -0.38 13.57 24.49
CA PHE A 142 0.28 13.21 23.24
C PHE A 142 0.62 11.72 23.33
N THR A 143 -0.38 10.88 23.15
CA THR A 143 -0.27 9.42 23.37
C THR A 143 -0.56 8.69 22.08
N PHE A 144 0.37 7.84 21.64
CA PHE A 144 0.10 6.92 20.53
C PHE A 144 -0.84 5.82 21.03
N VAL A 145 -1.89 5.54 20.29
CA VAL A 145 -2.80 4.43 20.54
C VAL A 145 -2.74 3.52 19.34
N VAL A 146 -2.42 2.24 19.57
CA VAL A 146 -2.34 1.21 18.54
C VAL A 146 -3.34 0.12 18.86
N ASN A 147 -4.23 -0.21 17.92
CA ASN A 147 -5.29 -1.19 18.09
C ASN A 147 -6.09 -0.97 19.39
N SER A 148 -6.47 0.29 19.65
CA SER A 148 -7.16 0.75 20.86
C SER A 148 -6.37 0.71 22.18
N LEU A 149 -5.11 0.26 22.20
CA LEU A 149 -4.25 0.28 23.39
C LEU A 149 -3.24 1.45 23.37
N PRO A 150 -3.15 2.26 24.43
CA PRO A 150 -2.09 3.26 24.57
C PRO A 150 -0.70 2.62 24.59
N VAL A 151 0.22 3.15 23.78
CA VAL A 151 1.61 2.70 23.66
C VAL A 151 2.54 3.83 24.07
N PHE A 152 3.38 3.56 25.06
CA PHE A 152 4.44 4.47 25.48
C PHE A 152 5.66 4.29 24.56
N ILE A 153 6.09 5.36 23.89
CA ILE A 153 7.24 5.33 22.99
C ILE A 153 8.53 5.33 23.83
N ARG A 154 9.41 4.35 23.56
CA ARG A 154 10.70 4.19 24.22
C ARG A 154 11.82 4.24 23.20
#